data_AF-F3FFF8-F1
#
_entry.id   AF-F3FFF8-F1
#
_cell.length_a   1.000
_cell.length_b   1.000
_cell.length_c   1.000
_cell.angle_alpha   90.00
_cell.angle_beta   90.00
_cell.angle_gamma   90.00
#
_symmetry.space_group_name_H-M   'P 1'
#
loop_
_entity.id
_entity.type
_entity.pdbx_description
1 polymer ?
#
loop_
_entity_poly.entity_id
_entity_poly.type
_entity_poly.pdbx_seq_one_letter_code
_entity_poly.pdbx_strand_id
1 'polypeptide(L)'
;MWAPILEKELAPFPKIKIVLSTSWVRRLDFSRAKKRLPLGLQTRVIGSTWHSSMSKTWADQVWWDQTSRHGQILRYIARANISEWFAIDDDAEGWACTNRDRLLLTNPNEGLITPGLLEELRIKLK
;
A
#
# COMPACT_ATOMS: atom_id res chain seq x y z
N MET A 1 -10.86 8.73 10.11
CA MET A 1 -9.66 8.59 9.25
C MET A 1 -8.55 7.97 10.09
N TRP A 2 -8.01 6.81 9.70
CA TRP A 2 -7.08 6.02 10.53
C TRP A 2 -5.60 6.31 10.29
N ALA A 3 -5.25 7.15 9.31
CA ALA A 3 -3.86 7.47 8.97
C ALA A 3 -3.01 7.99 10.16
N PRO A 4 -3.51 8.85 11.07
CA PRO A 4 -2.75 9.25 12.26
C PRO A 4 -2.44 8.08 13.22
N ILE A 5 -3.29 7.04 13.24
CA ILE A 5 -3.05 5.82 14.02
C ILE A 5 -1.86 5.07 13.42
N LEU A 6 -1.85 4.87 12.10
CA LEU A 6 -0.70 4.25 11.41
C LEU A 6 0.58 5.04 11.65
N GLU A 7 0.54 6.38 11.59
CA GLU A 7 1.69 7.23 11.87
C GLU A 7 2.29 6.97 13.26
N LYS A 8 1.43 6.86 14.28
CA LYS A 8 1.83 6.55 15.65
C LYS A 8 2.44 5.14 15.76
N GLU A 9 1.79 4.14 15.17
CA GLU A 9 2.27 2.74 15.22
C GLU A 9 3.60 2.56 14.47
N LEU A 10 3.87 3.34 13.42
CA LEU A 10 5.14 3.30 12.69
C LEU A 10 6.25 4.16 13.31
N ALA A 11 5.93 5.03 14.28
CA ALA A 11 6.92 5.92 14.91
C ALA A 11 8.14 5.17 15.49
N PRO A 12 7.98 4.01 16.17
CA PRO A 12 9.11 3.23 16.68
C PRO A 12 9.96 2.54 15.59
N PHE A 13 9.49 2.49 14.34
CA PHE A 13 10.09 1.73 13.25
C PHE A 13 10.59 2.65 12.11
N PRO A 14 11.65 3.46 12.30
CA PRO A 14 12.07 4.49 11.34
C PRO A 14 12.55 3.93 9.99
N LYS A 15 12.91 2.64 9.94
CA LYS A 15 13.38 1.98 8.71
C LYS A 15 12.25 1.61 7.76
N ILE A 16 11.00 1.53 8.24
CA ILE A 16 9.85 1.17 7.40
C ILE A 16 9.60 2.24 6.34
N LYS A 17 9.49 1.77 5.10
CA LYS A 17 9.16 2.57 3.92
C LYS A 17 7.77 2.23 3.43
N ILE A 18 7.10 3.20 2.82
CA ILE A 18 5.73 3.08 2.33
C ILE A 18 5.73 3.21 0.80
N VAL A 19 5.01 2.31 0.14
CA VAL A 19 4.71 2.40 -1.29
C VAL A 19 3.20 2.51 -1.42
N LEU A 20 2.72 3.52 -2.16
CA LEU A 20 1.30 3.72 -2.36
C LEU A 20 0.77 2.80 -3.46
N SER A 21 -0.16 1.92 -3.11
CA SER A 21 -0.97 1.17 -4.07
C SER A 21 -2.39 1.75 -4.07
N THR A 22 -2.58 2.85 -4.79
CA THR A 22 -3.86 3.60 -4.79
C THR A 22 -4.15 4.20 -6.15
N SER A 23 -5.43 4.23 -6.53
CA SER A 23 -5.90 4.88 -7.77
C SER A 23 -5.69 6.40 -7.76
N TRP A 24 -5.46 7.00 -6.58
CA TRP A 24 -5.23 8.43 -6.45
C TRP A 24 -3.96 8.88 -7.15
N VAL A 25 -2.91 8.07 -7.19
CA VAL A 25 -1.68 8.44 -7.90
C VAL A 25 -1.96 8.62 -9.39
N ARG A 26 -2.80 7.76 -9.98
CA ARG A 26 -3.20 7.87 -11.38
C ARG A 26 -4.13 9.06 -11.63
N ARG A 27 -5.08 9.31 -10.73
CA ARG A 27 -6.10 10.37 -10.87
C ARG A 27 -5.60 11.77 -10.50
N LEU A 28 -4.70 11.87 -9.53
CA LEU A 28 -4.26 13.12 -8.91
C LEU A 28 -2.77 13.40 -9.08
N ASP A 29 -1.95 12.44 -9.53
CA ASP A 29 -0.49 12.41 -9.41
C ASP A 29 0.05 11.93 -8.03
N PHE A 30 1.32 11.49 -8.05
CA PHE A 30 2.00 10.95 -6.87
C PHE A 30 2.17 11.99 -5.75
N SER A 31 2.51 13.23 -6.09
CA SER A 31 2.76 14.27 -5.08
C SER A 31 1.48 14.64 -4.35
N ARG A 32 0.36 14.78 -5.08
CA ARG A 32 -0.94 15.10 -4.49
C ARG A 32 -1.48 13.95 -3.66
N ALA A 33 -1.34 12.69 -4.12
CA ALA A 33 -1.72 11.53 -3.33
C ALA A 33 -0.92 11.46 -2.01
N LYS A 34 0.40 11.64 -2.08
CA LYS A 34 1.29 11.66 -0.91
C LYS A 34 0.91 12.77 0.09
N LYS A 35 0.62 13.99 -0.39
CA LYS A 35 0.24 15.14 0.46
C LYS A 35 -1.04 14.95 1.28
N ARG A 36 -1.84 13.92 0.99
CA ARG A 36 -3.05 13.60 1.75
C ARG A 36 -2.79 12.80 3.03
N LEU A 37 -1.56 12.35 3.24
CA LEU A 37 -1.14 11.63 4.44
C LEU A 37 -0.63 12.59 5.53
N PRO A 38 -0.68 12.20 6.82
CA PRO A 38 0.09 12.85 7.89
C PRO A 38 1.58 12.95 7.56
N LEU A 39 2.24 14.01 8.03
CA LEU A 39 3.61 14.37 7.64
C LEU A 39 4.63 13.25 7.89
N GLY A 40 4.53 12.57 9.03
CA GLY A 40 5.40 11.44 9.40
C GLY A 40 5.18 10.20 8.54
N LEU A 41 4.01 10.02 7.91
CA LEU A 41 3.82 9.01 6.86
C LEU A 41 4.39 9.50 5.53
N GLN A 42 4.20 10.77 5.18
CA GLN A 42 4.74 11.34 3.93
C GLN A 42 6.25 11.12 3.82
N THR A 43 7.02 11.37 4.88
CA THR A 43 8.47 11.20 4.87
C THR A 43 8.91 9.74 4.65
N ARG A 44 8.01 8.77 4.88
CA ARG A 44 8.25 7.34 4.67
C ARG A 44 7.81 6.86 3.28
N VAL A 45 6.99 7.64 2.56
CA VAL A 45 6.55 7.28 1.20
C VAL A 45 7.70 7.44 0.20
N ILE A 46 8.16 6.31 -0.34
CA ILE A 46 9.27 6.24 -1.32
C ILE A 46 8.79 6.10 -2.77
N GLY A 47 7.53 5.77 -3.01
CA GLY A 47 7.01 5.58 -4.36
C GLY A 47 5.57 5.06 -4.39
N SER A 48 5.16 4.62 -5.58
CA SER A 48 3.84 4.03 -5.83
C SER A 48 3.91 2.87 -6.82
N THR A 49 2.91 1.99 -6.77
CA THR A 49 2.79 0.85 -7.72
C THR A 49 2.48 1.29 -9.16
N TRP A 50 2.08 2.56 -9.34
CA TRP A 50 1.90 3.21 -10.64
C TRP A 50 2.90 4.34 -10.86
N HIS A 51 3.35 4.54 -12.10
CA HIS A 51 4.13 5.69 -12.55
C HIS A 51 3.66 6.14 -13.94
N SER A 52 3.65 7.44 -14.22
CA SER A 52 3.09 8.00 -15.48
C SER A 52 3.85 7.58 -16.74
N SER A 53 5.11 7.16 -16.64
CA SER A 53 5.81 6.55 -17.78
C SER A 53 5.20 5.22 -18.21
N MET A 54 4.54 4.49 -17.30
CA MET A 54 3.89 3.21 -17.60
C MET A 54 2.73 3.38 -18.58
N SER A 55 2.05 4.53 -18.58
CA SER A 55 0.98 4.81 -19.54
C SER A 55 1.48 5.24 -20.92
N LYS A 56 2.81 5.43 -21.08
CA LYS A 56 3.45 5.81 -22.35
C LYS A 56 4.09 4.63 -23.07
N THR A 57 4.59 3.63 -22.32
CA THR A 57 5.29 2.45 -22.88
C THR A 57 4.34 1.31 -23.24
N TRP A 58 3.20 1.25 -22.55
CA TRP A 58 2.19 0.21 -22.74
C TRP A 58 1.09 0.88 -23.53
N ALA A 59 1.03 0.59 -24.83
CA ALA A 59 0.05 1.18 -25.77
C ALA A 59 -1.41 0.95 -25.34
N ASP A 60 -1.63 0.08 -24.34
CA ASP A 60 -2.91 -0.38 -23.87
C ASP A 60 -3.12 0.14 -22.44
N GLN A 61 -3.64 1.37 -22.33
CA GLN A 61 -4.08 1.95 -21.05
C GLN A 61 -5.28 1.20 -20.47
N VAL A 62 -5.07 0.00 -19.91
CA VAL A 62 -6.03 -0.61 -18.98
C VAL A 62 -5.42 -1.61 -17.99
N TRP A 63 -4.18 -2.12 -18.21
CA TRP A 63 -3.64 -3.21 -17.37
C TRP A 63 -3.64 -2.92 -15.86
N TRP A 64 -3.25 -1.71 -15.44
CA TRP A 64 -3.17 -1.41 -14.00
C TRP A 64 -4.55 -1.42 -13.34
N ASP A 65 -5.59 -0.91 -14.02
CA ASP A 65 -6.96 -0.96 -13.49
C ASP A 65 -7.62 -2.34 -13.66
N GLN A 66 -7.11 -3.18 -14.57
CA GLN A 66 -7.56 -4.56 -14.79
C GLN A 66 -6.87 -5.59 -13.90
N THR A 67 -5.77 -5.22 -13.24
CA THR A 67 -5.07 -6.12 -12.31
C THR A 67 -5.54 -5.87 -10.89
N SER A 68 -5.74 -6.94 -10.13
CA SER A 68 -6.07 -6.85 -8.72
C SER A 68 -5.01 -6.04 -7.96
N ARG A 69 -5.39 -5.48 -6.82
CA ARG A 69 -4.48 -4.73 -5.97
C ARG A 69 -3.24 -5.57 -5.58
N HIS A 70 -3.44 -6.85 -5.30
CA HIS A 70 -2.38 -7.82 -5.08
C HIS A 70 -1.44 -7.94 -6.30
N GLY A 71 -1.96 -8.04 -7.52
CA GLY A 71 -1.15 -8.12 -8.74
C GLY A 71 -0.29 -6.87 -8.97
N GLN A 72 -0.83 -5.69 -8.70
CA GLN A 72 -0.07 -4.43 -8.77
C GLN A 72 1.10 -4.41 -7.78
N ILE A 73 0.86 -4.90 -6.56
CA ILE A 73 1.88 -4.99 -5.50
C ILE A 73 2.97 -5.99 -5.89
N LEU A 74 2.60 -7.21 -6.32
CA LEU A 74 3.57 -8.23 -6.74
C LEU A 74 4.47 -7.76 -7.89
N ARG A 75 3.91 -7.06 -8.88
CA ARG A 75 4.71 -6.49 -9.97
C ARG A 75 5.72 -5.47 -9.46
N TYR A 76 5.32 -4.60 -8.55
CA TYR A 76 6.22 -3.61 -7.95
C TYR A 76 7.37 -4.31 -7.22
N ILE A 77 7.04 -5.32 -6.42
CA ILE A 77 7.97 -6.07 -5.59
C ILE A 77 8.98 -6.85 -6.41
N ALA A 78 8.53 -7.54 -7.46
CA ALA A 78 9.40 -8.24 -8.39
C ALA A 78 10.42 -7.30 -9.06
N ARG A 79 9.97 -6.11 -9.48
CA ARG A 79 10.85 -5.09 -10.07
C ARG A 79 11.82 -4.48 -9.06
N ALA A 80 11.37 -4.27 -7.83
CA ALA A 80 12.16 -3.64 -6.77
C ALA A 80 13.04 -4.64 -5.98
N ASN A 81 12.90 -5.94 -6.26
CA ASN A 81 13.58 -7.05 -5.57
C ASN A 81 13.41 -6.99 -4.03
N ILE A 82 12.16 -6.83 -3.57
CA ILE A 82 11.82 -6.73 -2.14
C ILE A 82 11.35 -8.10 -1.64
N SER A 83 11.95 -8.60 -0.55
CA SER A 83 11.55 -9.87 0.08
C SER A 83 10.63 -9.68 1.28
N GLU A 84 10.84 -8.62 2.07
CA GLU A 84 10.12 -8.34 3.30
C GLU A 84 9.10 -7.22 3.11
N TRP A 85 7.82 -7.57 3.13
CA TRP A 85 6.72 -6.63 2.94
C TRP A 85 5.39 -7.21 3.42
N PHE A 86 4.45 -6.32 3.69
CA PHE A 86 3.04 -6.64 3.85
C PHE A 86 2.20 -5.46 3.32
N ALA A 87 0.92 -5.70 3.04
CA ALA A 87 -0.04 -4.70 2.61
C ALA A 87 -1.06 -4.41 3.72
N ILE A 88 -1.51 -3.16 3.79
CA ILE A 88 -2.69 -2.75 4.57
C ILE A 88 -3.72 -2.35 3.51
N ASP A 89 -4.74 -3.17 3.34
CA ASP A 89 -5.69 -3.03 2.23
C ASP A 89 -7.07 -3.52 2.65
N ASP A 90 -8.13 -2.94 2.10
CA ASP A 90 -9.50 -3.44 2.24
C ASP A 90 -9.88 -4.43 1.14
N ASP A 91 -9.01 -4.60 0.15
CA ASP A 91 -9.21 -5.50 -0.98
C ASP A 91 -8.42 -6.81 -0.84
N ALA A 92 -9.16 -7.92 -0.70
CA ALA A 92 -8.64 -9.28 -0.65
C ALA A 92 -8.58 -9.98 -2.03
N GLU A 93 -9.02 -9.33 -3.10
CA GLU A 93 -9.09 -9.95 -4.43
C GLU A 93 -7.71 -10.35 -4.97
N GLY A 94 -7.62 -11.58 -5.49
CA GLY A 94 -6.42 -12.13 -6.11
C GLY A 94 -5.30 -12.53 -5.15
N TRP A 95 -5.48 -12.38 -3.84
CA TRP A 95 -4.54 -12.89 -2.84
C TRP A 95 -4.63 -14.41 -2.73
N ALA A 96 -3.54 -15.13 -3.05
CA ALA A 96 -3.46 -16.56 -2.81
C ALA A 96 -3.40 -16.87 -1.30
N CYS A 97 -3.86 -18.06 -0.90
CA CYS A 97 -3.79 -18.50 0.50
C CYS A 97 -2.36 -18.47 1.07
N THR A 98 -1.36 -18.73 0.23
CA THR A 98 0.07 -18.70 0.57
C THR A 98 0.64 -17.31 0.80
N ASN A 99 -0.05 -16.25 0.37
CA ASN A 99 0.35 -14.85 0.58
C ASN A 99 -0.55 -14.15 1.60
N ARG A 100 -1.46 -14.89 2.26
CA ARG A 100 -2.49 -14.27 3.10
C ARG A 100 -1.91 -13.62 4.35
N ASP A 101 -0.81 -14.16 4.87
CA ASP A 101 0.00 -13.62 5.95
C ASP A 101 0.56 -12.23 5.62
N ARG A 102 0.74 -11.91 4.34
CA ARG A 102 1.23 -10.60 3.86
C ARG A 102 0.13 -9.55 3.71
N LEU A 103 -1.13 -9.88 3.94
CA LEU A 103 -2.23 -8.91 3.93
C LEU A 103 -2.76 -8.67 5.34
N LEU A 104 -2.68 -7.44 5.81
CA LEU A 104 -3.51 -6.94 6.90
C LEU A 104 -4.83 -6.44 6.30
N LEU A 105 -5.84 -7.32 6.24
CA LEU A 105 -7.13 -7.03 5.62
C LEU A 105 -7.95 -6.11 6.53
N THR A 106 -8.24 -4.90 6.05
CA THR A 106 -9.04 -3.91 6.76
C THR A 106 -10.52 -3.96 6.35
N ASN A 107 -11.41 -3.48 7.21
CA ASN A 107 -12.77 -3.15 6.78
C ASN A 107 -12.76 -1.83 5.98
N PRO A 108 -13.45 -1.72 4.84
CA PRO A 108 -13.44 -0.51 3.99
C PRO A 108 -13.94 0.76 4.72
N ASN A 109 -14.82 0.61 5.71
CA ASN A 109 -15.40 1.74 6.46
C ASN A 109 -14.58 2.11 7.70
N GLU A 110 -13.91 1.15 8.33
CA GLU A 110 -13.21 1.34 9.61
C GLU A 110 -11.69 1.45 9.46
N GLY A 111 -11.12 0.80 8.44
CA GLY A 111 -9.68 0.72 8.22
C GLY A 111 -8.95 0.04 9.39
N LEU A 112 -7.88 0.67 9.89
CA LEU A 112 -7.14 0.17 11.07
C LEU A 112 -7.89 0.32 12.41
N ILE A 113 -9.08 0.94 12.41
CA ILE A 113 -9.90 1.03 13.64
C ILE A 113 -10.63 -0.30 13.89
N THR A 114 -10.69 -1.20 12.90
CA THR A 114 -11.28 -2.52 13.05
C THR A 114 -10.67 -3.26 14.25
N PRO A 115 -11.49 -3.85 15.13
CA PRO A 115 -11.01 -4.54 16.33
C PRO A 115 -9.96 -5.62 16.02
N GLY A 116 -8.85 -5.60 16.76
CA GLY A 116 -7.76 -6.59 16.64
C GLY A 116 -6.74 -6.31 15.53
N LEU A 117 -7.02 -5.39 14.58
CA LEU A 117 -6.09 -5.10 13.48
C LEU A 117 -4.81 -4.38 13.94
N LEU A 118 -4.87 -3.58 15.01
CA LEU A 118 -3.68 -2.92 15.55
C LEU A 118 -2.74 -3.93 16.21
N GLU A 119 -3.29 -4.93 16.89
CA GLU A 119 -2.52 -6.03 17.47
C GLU A 119 -1.86 -6.85 16.35
N GLU A 120 -2.59 -7.18 15.29
CA GLU A 120 -2.02 -7.89 14.13
C GLU A 120 -0.94 -7.05 13.43
N LEU A 121 -1.17 -5.75 13.23
CA LEU A 121 -0.18 -4.83 12.70
C LEU A 121 1.11 -4.86 13.54
N ARG A 122 0.99 -4.75 14.86
CA ARG A 122 2.15 -4.78 15.77
C ARG A 122 2.90 -6.10 15.72
N ILE A 123 2.23 -7.22 15.43
CA ILE A 123 2.89 -8.51 15.21
C ILE A 123 3.70 -8.47 13.92
N LYS A 124 3.16 -7.91 12.83
CA LYS A 124 3.87 -7.81 11.53
C LYS A 124 5.00 -6.78 11.52
N LEU A 125 5.02 -5.82 12.46
CA LEU A 125 6.05 -4.79 12.56
C LEU A 125 7.31 -5.24 13.31
N LYS A 126 7.25 -6.37 14.04
CA LYS A 126 8.39 -6.95 14.77
C LYS A 126 9.33 -7.69 13.83
#